data_AF-A0A2M7X9H6-F1
#
_entry.id   AF-A0A2M7X9H6-F1
#
_cell.length_a   1.000
_cell.length_b   1.000
_cell.length_c   1.000
_cell.angle_alpha   90.00
_cell.angle_beta   90.00
_cell.angle_gamma   90.00
#
_symmetry.space_group_name_H-M   'P 1'
#
loop_
_entity.id
_entity.type
_entity.pdbx_description
1 polymer ?
#
loop_
_entity_poly.entity_id
_entity_poly.type
_entity_poly.pdbx_seq_one_letter_code
_entity_poly.pdbx_strand_id
1 'polypeptide(L)'
;MAAANSVFLNALGIVCALGTGRRAVAEAVFAEDRPHGVLLSDQFTPGRRLALGAVTDVLASVSDLPDTLRGRNNALLRTCLAQIRPLIDAAIDQHGAHRVAIIVGTSTSGLAASEHAHRHRQQHGQWPPGYHYAQQEMGAPAQFLAHELGTCGPAHVIST
;
A
#
# COMPACT_ATOMS: atom_id res chain seq x y z
N MET A 1 30.18 -13.07 20.54
CA MET A 1 29.31 -12.70 19.39
C MET A 1 27.97 -13.34 19.63
N ALA A 2 26.89 -12.57 19.77
CA ALA A 2 25.56 -13.15 19.79
C ALA A 2 25.33 -13.87 18.46
N ALA A 3 24.85 -15.12 18.51
CA ALA A 3 24.45 -15.82 17.30
C ALA A 3 23.44 -14.94 16.55
N ALA A 4 23.64 -14.75 15.25
CA ALA A 4 22.67 -14.05 14.43
C ALA A 4 21.36 -14.84 14.50
N ASN A 5 20.34 -14.27 15.14
CA ASN A 5 19.01 -14.87 15.17
C ASN A 5 18.53 -15.02 13.72
N SER A 6 18.11 -16.22 13.35
CA SER A 6 17.53 -16.47 12.04
C SER A 6 16.23 -15.68 11.86
N VAL A 7 16.02 -15.14 10.67
CA VAL A 7 14.81 -14.40 10.28
C VAL A 7 14.12 -15.17 9.16
N PHE A 8 12.80 -15.30 9.24
CA PHE A 8 11.99 -16.08 8.31
C PHE A 8 10.84 -15.26 7.72
N LEU A 9 10.45 -15.58 6.49
CA LEU A 9 9.22 -15.08 5.87
C LEU A 9 8.06 -16.03 6.18
N ASN A 10 7.27 -15.70 7.20
CA ASN A 10 6.16 -16.55 7.65
C ASN A 10 4.89 -16.42 6.80
N ALA A 11 4.68 -15.26 6.17
CA ALA A 11 3.48 -14.95 5.40
C ALA A 11 3.81 -13.98 4.26
N LEU A 12 3.03 -14.05 3.18
CA LEU A 12 3.14 -13.14 2.04
C LEU A 12 1.76 -12.70 1.59
N GLY A 13 1.47 -11.41 1.76
CA GLY A 13 0.41 -10.72 1.04
C GLY A 13 1.00 -10.07 -0.21
N ILE A 14 0.29 -10.10 -1.33
CA ILE A 14 0.75 -9.48 -2.58
C ILE A 14 -0.41 -8.93 -3.40
N VAL A 15 -0.22 -7.72 -3.91
CA VAL A 15 -1.12 -7.04 -4.86
C VAL A 15 -0.24 -6.33 -5.87
N CYS A 16 -0.37 -6.69 -7.15
CA CYS A 16 0.36 -6.03 -8.24
C CYS A 16 -0.45 -6.10 -9.54
N ALA A 17 0.14 -5.64 -10.65
CA ALA A 17 -0.54 -5.65 -11.94
C ALA A 17 -0.87 -7.06 -12.47
N LEU A 18 -0.26 -8.10 -11.91
CA LEU A 18 -0.57 -9.50 -12.21
C LEU A 18 -1.78 -10.04 -11.43
N GLY A 19 -2.27 -9.29 -10.44
CA GLY A 19 -3.49 -9.60 -9.70
C GLY A 19 -3.37 -9.39 -8.20
N THR A 20 -4.44 -9.78 -7.51
CA THR A 20 -4.60 -9.69 -6.06
C THR A 20 -4.50 -11.06 -5.42
N GLY A 21 -3.47 -11.26 -4.61
CA GLY A 21 -3.24 -12.48 -3.85
C GLY A 21 -2.22 -13.43 -4.46
N ARG A 22 -1.57 -14.22 -3.59
CA ARG A 22 -0.51 -15.18 -3.94
C ARG A 22 -0.88 -16.09 -5.11
N ARG A 23 -2.09 -16.65 -5.11
CA ARG A 23 -2.53 -17.60 -6.12
C ARG A 23 -2.62 -16.95 -7.50
N ALA A 24 -3.36 -15.84 -7.61
CA ALA A 24 -3.53 -15.12 -8.87
C ALA A 24 -2.18 -14.65 -9.43
N VAL A 25 -1.32 -14.09 -8.57
CA VAL A 25 0.02 -13.65 -9.01
C VAL A 25 0.89 -14.84 -9.43
N ALA A 26 0.89 -15.95 -8.69
CA ALA A 26 1.68 -17.13 -9.07
C ALA A 26 1.20 -17.74 -10.39
N GLU A 27 -0.10 -17.90 -10.58
CA GLU A 27 -0.69 -18.37 -11.84
C GLU A 27 -0.24 -17.49 -13.01
N ALA A 28 -0.30 -16.16 -12.87
CA ALA A 28 0.12 -15.24 -13.91
C ALA A 28 1.65 -15.21 -14.15
N VAL A 29 2.46 -15.40 -13.11
CA VAL A 29 3.93 -15.47 -13.22
C VAL A 29 4.39 -16.73 -13.94
N PHE A 30 3.75 -17.87 -13.67
CA PHE A 30 4.15 -19.17 -14.21
C PHE A 30 3.36 -19.62 -15.44
N ALA A 31 2.44 -18.79 -15.93
CA ALA A 31 1.72 -19.08 -17.16
C ALA A 31 2.69 -19.10 -18.36
N GLU A 32 2.53 -20.08 -19.24
CA GLU A 32 3.33 -20.23 -20.48
C GLU A 32 2.77 -19.41 -21.65
N ASP A 33 1.83 -18.51 -21.39
CA ASP A 33 1.19 -17.66 -22.39
C ASP A 33 1.86 -16.28 -22.49
N ARG A 34 1.19 -15.32 -23.15
CA ARG A 34 1.79 -14.01 -23.39
C ARG A 34 1.97 -13.26 -22.06
N PRO A 35 3.07 -12.49 -21.88
CA PRO A 35 3.26 -11.69 -20.68
C PRO A 35 2.07 -10.79 -20.36
N HIS A 36 1.59 -10.86 -19.12
CA HIS A 36 0.48 -10.08 -18.57
C HIS A 36 0.98 -8.99 -17.62
N GLY A 37 0.05 -8.17 -17.11
CA GLY A 37 0.36 -7.19 -16.06
C GLY A 37 0.90 -5.84 -16.56
N VAL A 38 0.74 -5.55 -17.86
CA VAL A 38 1.08 -4.25 -18.44
C VAL A 38 -0.09 -3.78 -19.31
N LEU A 39 -0.57 -2.56 -19.04
CA LEU A 39 -1.66 -1.92 -19.77
C LEU A 39 -1.13 -0.71 -20.53
N LEU A 40 -1.53 -0.56 -21.80
CA LEU A 40 -1.25 0.65 -22.57
C LEU A 40 -2.25 1.75 -22.21
N SER A 41 -1.78 2.78 -21.49
CA SER A 41 -2.59 3.88 -20.98
C SER A 41 -1.93 5.23 -21.28
N ASP A 42 -2.72 6.23 -21.64
CA ASP A 42 -2.34 7.65 -21.72
C ASP A 42 -2.95 8.48 -20.58
N GLN A 43 -3.57 7.83 -19.58
CA GLN A 43 -4.27 8.49 -18.47
C GLN A 43 -3.40 9.52 -17.73
N PHE A 44 -2.11 9.23 -17.57
CA PHE A 44 -1.15 10.10 -16.88
C PHE A 44 -0.31 10.95 -17.84
N THR A 45 -0.40 10.70 -19.15
CA THR A 45 0.32 11.42 -20.20
C THR A 45 -0.58 11.62 -21.41
N PRO A 46 -1.58 12.54 -21.35
CA PRO A 46 -2.56 12.72 -22.41
C PRO A 46 -1.91 12.90 -23.79
N GLY A 47 -2.37 12.13 -24.78
CA GLY A 47 -1.81 12.12 -26.14
C GLY A 47 -0.55 11.26 -26.32
N ARG A 48 -0.04 10.62 -25.25
CA ARG A 48 1.10 9.70 -25.30
C ARG A 48 0.79 8.44 -24.51
N ARG A 49 0.58 7.31 -25.20
CA ARG A 49 0.36 6.01 -24.55
C ARG A 49 1.67 5.46 -23.97
N LEU A 50 1.61 5.01 -22.72
CA LEU A 50 2.70 4.34 -22.01
C LEU A 50 2.27 2.95 -21.57
N ALA A 51 3.24 2.04 -21.51
CA ALA A 51 3.09 0.70 -20.95
C ALA A 51 3.22 0.77 -19.42
N LEU A 52 2.13 0.56 -18.69
CA LEU A 52 2.07 0.73 -17.23
C LEU A 52 1.65 -0.56 -16.54
N GLY A 53 2.36 -0.93 -15.47
CA GLY A 53 1.87 -1.89 -14.50
C GLY A 53 0.82 -1.21 -13.62
N ALA A 54 -0.45 -1.59 -13.76
CA ALA A 54 -1.54 -0.99 -13.01
C ALA A 54 -2.33 -2.06 -12.27
N VAL A 55 -2.60 -1.82 -10.99
CA VAL A 55 -3.57 -2.62 -10.23
C VAL A 55 -4.97 -2.12 -10.59
N THR A 56 -5.73 -2.92 -11.33
CA THR A 56 -7.11 -2.63 -11.74
C THR A 56 -8.17 -3.28 -10.86
N ASP A 57 -7.76 -4.25 -10.03
CA ASP A 57 -8.64 -4.92 -9.09
C ASP A 57 -9.24 -3.93 -8.08
N VAL A 58 -10.44 -4.24 -7.59
CA VAL A 58 -11.09 -3.46 -6.53
C VAL A 58 -10.28 -3.58 -5.25
N LEU A 59 -9.94 -2.44 -4.66
CA LEU A 59 -9.20 -2.36 -3.40
C LEU A 59 -10.14 -2.31 -2.21
N ALA A 60 -9.65 -2.78 -1.07
CA ALA A 60 -10.29 -2.61 0.21
C ALA A 60 -10.63 -1.13 0.45
N SER A 61 -11.86 -0.89 0.92
CA SER A 61 -12.28 0.47 1.26
C SER A 61 -11.42 1.03 2.39
N VAL A 62 -11.24 2.35 2.37
CA VAL A 62 -10.62 3.14 3.45
C VAL A 62 -11.58 4.21 3.96
N SER A 63 -12.86 4.15 3.59
CA SER A 63 -13.87 5.16 3.93
C SER A 63 -14.15 5.25 5.43
N ASP A 64 -13.90 4.18 6.18
CA ASP A 64 -14.02 4.12 7.64
C ASP A 64 -12.84 4.79 8.37
N LEU A 65 -11.72 5.05 7.68
CA LEU A 65 -10.55 5.67 8.28
C LEU A 65 -10.71 7.20 8.41
N PRO A 66 -9.97 7.86 9.33
CA PRO A 66 -9.82 9.31 9.33
C PRO A 66 -9.25 9.81 8.00
N ASP A 67 -9.58 11.04 7.60
CA ASP A 67 -9.09 11.63 6.34
C ASP A 67 -7.57 11.57 6.22
N THR A 68 -6.84 11.77 7.31
CA THR A 68 -5.38 11.69 7.37
C THR A 68 -4.79 10.37 6.87
N LEU A 69 -5.56 9.26 6.97
CA LEU A 69 -5.15 7.91 6.60
C LEU A 69 -5.87 7.41 5.33
N ARG A 70 -6.77 8.21 4.74
CA ARG A 70 -7.45 7.85 3.49
C ARG A 70 -6.50 8.05 2.31
N GLY A 71 -6.47 7.06 1.42
CA GLY A 71 -5.66 7.15 0.21
C GLY A 71 -5.57 5.82 -0.53
N ARG A 72 -5.27 5.89 -1.83
CA ARG A 72 -5.14 4.70 -2.67
C ARG A 72 -3.95 3.81 -2.25
N ASN A 73 -2.87 4.40 -1.74
CA ASN A 73 -1.73 3.68 -1.17
C ASN A 73 -2.14 2.84 0.05
N ASN A 74 -2.91 3.42 0.97
CA ASN A 74 -3.40 2.69 2.14
C ASN A 74 -4.48 1.67 1.78
N ALA A 75 -5.31 1.92 0.75
CA ALA A 75 -6.22 0.93 0.20
C ALA A 75 -5.46 -0.29 -0.37
N LEU A 76 -4.34 -0.08 -1.09
CA LEU A 76 -3.45 -1.17 -1.53
C LEU A 76 -2.89 -1.95 -0.34
N LEU A 77 -2.37 -1.24 0.66
CA LEU A 77 -1.83 -1.86 1.87
C LEU A 77 -2.88 -2.65 2.63
N ARG A 78 -4.10 -2.13 2.79
CA ARG A 78 -5.21 -2.83 3.46
C ARG A 78 -5.63 -4.08 2.69
N THR A 79 -5.68 -4.01 1.37
CA THR A 79 -5.98 -5.15 0.49
C THR A 79 -4.91 -6.24 0.64
N CYS A 80 -3.64 -5.85 0.70
CA CYS A 80 -2.52 -6.76 0.92
C CYS A 80 -2.53 -7.36 2.33
N LEU A 81 -2.72 -6.51 3.34
CA LEU A 81 -2.73 -6.88 4.75
C LEU A 81 -3.81 -7.91 5.06
N ALA A 82 -5.01 -7.75 4.49
CA ALA A 82 -6.13 -8.69 4.68
C ALA A 82 -5.76 -10.15 4.34
N GLN A 83 -4.83 -10.37 3.41
CA GLN A 83 -4.39 -11.71 2.99
C GLN A 83 -3.59 -12.45 4.08
N ILE A 84 -2.98 -11.71 5.00
CA ILE A 84 -2.11 -12.24 6.06
C ILE A 84 -2.52 -11.79 7.46
N ARG A 85 -3.67 -11.12 7.58
CA ARG A 85 -4.16 -10.53 8.83
C ARG A 85 -4.24 -11.55 9.98
N PRO A 86 -4.79 -12.77 9.81
CA PRO A 86 -4.86 -13.73 10.91
C PRO A 86 -3.48 -14.14 11.48
N LEU A 87 -2.46 -14.22 10.63
CA LEU A 87 -1.09 -14.56 11.05
C LEU A 87 -0.42 -13.41 11.81
N ILE A 88 -0.73 -12.17 11.42
CA ILE A 88 -0.25 -10.98 12.13
C ILE A 88 -0.96 -10.85 13.48
N ASP A 89 -2.28 -11.03 13.53
CA ASP A 89 -3.05 -10.98 14.77
C ASP A 89 -2.52 -12.04 15.76
N ALA A 90 -2.28 -13.26 15.32
CA ALA A 90 -1.67 -14.31 16.15
C ALA A 90 -0.27 -13.91 16.66
N ALA A 91 0.55 -13.26 15.85
CA ALA A 91 1.86 -12.78 16.28
C ALA A 91 1.76 -11.62 17.29
N ILE A 92 0.79 -10.71 17.11
CA ILE A 92 0.50 -9.63 18.06
C ILE A 92 0.01 -10.22 19.39
N ASP A 93 -0.88 -11.20 19.38
CA ASP A 93 -1.38 -11.87 20.58
C ASP A 93 -0.25 -12.61 21.32
N GLN A 94 0.63 -13.29 20.58
CA GLN A 94 1.73 -14.05 21.16
C GLN A 94 2.84 -13.17 21.74
N HIS A 95 3.19 -12.07 21.07
CA HIS A 95 4.38 -11.28 21.39
C HIS A 95 4.08 -9.91 22.00
N GLY A 96 2.84 -9.46 21.92
CA GLY A 96 2.40 -8.13 22.31
C GLY A 96 2.60 -7.09 21.22
N ALA A 97 1.64 -6.16 21.11
CA ALA A 97 1.58 -5.11 20.10
C ALA A 97 2.80 -4.15 20.08
N HIS A 98 3.52 -4.04 21.21
CA HIS A 98 4.75 -3.23 21.34
C HIS A 98 6.00 -3.94 20.79
N ARG A 99 5.92 -5.24 20.51
CA ARG A 99 7.02 -6.05 19.98
C ARG A 99 6.90 -6.35 18.49
N VAL A 100 5.86 -5.84 17.84
CA VAL A 100 5.68 -5.94 16.39
C VAL A 100 6.10 -4.62 15.75
N ALA A 101 7.09 -4.69 14.87
CA ALA A 101 7.58 -3.55 14.11
C ALA A 101 6.95 -3.51 12.70
N ILE A 102 6.72 -2.30 12.20
CA ILE A 102 6.25 -2.03 10.85
C ILE A 102 7.36 -1.32 10.09
N ILE A 103 7.87 -1.95 9.05
CA ILE A 103 8.91 -1.39 8.18
C ILE A 103 8.37 -1.39 6.75
N VAL A 104 8.21 -0.21 6.17
CA VAL A 104 7.62 -0.04 4.83
C VAL A 104 8.63 0.61 3.89
N GLY A 105 8.80 0.05 2.70
CA GLY A 105 9.50 0.70 1.60
C GLY A 105 8.52 1.48 0.73
N THR A 106 8.75 2.77 0.48
CA THR A 106 7.98 3.53 -0.52
C THR A 106 8.78 4.71 -1.05
N SER A 107 8.60 5.04 -2.32
CA SER A 107 9.13 6.26 -2.94
C SER A 107 8.05 7.32 -3.20
N THR A 108 6.77 6.94 -3.13
CA THR A 108 5.64 7.80 -3.52
C THR A 108 4.69 8.11 -2.37
N SER A 109 4.58 7.25 -1.36
CA SER A 109 3.55 7.38 -0.32
C SER A 109 2.16 7.65 -0.92
N GLY A 110 1.40 8.63 -0.41
CA GLY A 110 0.12 9.08 -0.95
C GLY A 110 0.20 10.27 -1.89
N LEU A 111 1.29 10.45 -2.65
CA LEU A 111 1.47 11.57 -3.61
C LEU A 111 0.26 11.78 -4.53
N ALA A 112 -0.40 10.71 -4.96
CA ALA A 112 -1.59 10.78 -5.82
C ALA A 112 -2.74 11.62 -5.21
N ALA A 113 -2.91 11.61 -3.88
CA ALA A 113 -3.90 12.43 -3.19
C ALA A 113 -3.59 13.92 -3.38
N SER A 114 -2.32 14.29 -3.26
CA SER A 114 -1.85 15.66 -3.46
C SER A 114 -1.94 16.12 -4.90
N GLU A 115 -1.59 15.27 -5.87
CA GLU A 115 -1.73 15.60 -7.28
C GLU A 115 -3.19 15.89 -7.66
N HIS A 116 -4.13 15.12 -7.10
CA HIS A 116 -5.56 15.39 -7.26
C HIS A 116 -5.97 16.71 -6.58
N ALA A 117 -5.55 16.92 -5.34
CA ALA A 117 -5.88 18.11 -4.56
C ALA A 117 -5.36 19.40 -5.19
N HIS A 118 -4.14 19.39 -5.75
CA HIS A 118 -3.58 20.54 -6.44
C HIS A 118 -4.34 20.87 -7.72
N ARG A 119 -4.71 19.86 -8.53
CA ARG A 119 -5.54 20.08 -9.72
C ARG A 119 -6.90 20.67 -9.36
N HIS A 120 -7.57 20.11 -8.34
CA HIS A 120 -8.83 20.64 -7.86
C HIS A 120 -8.69 22.10 -7.39
N ARG A 121 -7.65 22.41 -6.59
CA ARG A 121 -7.42 23.78 -6.11
C ARG A 121 -7.15 24.77 -7.25
N GLN A 122 -6.39 24.38 -8.28
CA GLN A 122 -6.17 25.23 -9.45
C GLN A 122 -7.48 25.52 -10.20
N GLN A 123 -8.40 24.57 -10.26
CA GLN A 123 -9.68 24.70 -10.97
C GLN A 123 -10.76 25.43 -10.16
N HIS A 124 -10.77 25.26 -8.83
CA HIS A 124 -11.87 25.70 -7.98
C HIS A 124 -11.47 26.74 -6.91
N GLY A 125 -10.20 27.10 -6.81
CA GLY A 125 -9.69 28.06 -5.81
C GLY A 125 -9.59 27.52 -4.38
N GLN A 126 -10.11 26.32 -4.11
CA GLN A 126 -10.15 25.69 -2.79
C GLN A 126 -9.68 24.23 -2.83
N TRP A 127 -9.20 23.73 -1.69
CA TRP A 127 -8.88 22.30 -1.54
C TRP A 127 -10.15 21.44 -1.61
N PRO A 128 -10.07 20.22 -2.15
CA PRO A 128 -11.21 19.33 -2.14
C PRO A 128 -11.53 18.86 -0.72
N PRO A 129 -12.81 18.58 -0.40
CA PRO A 129 -13.17 17.95 0.88
C PRO A 129 -12.41 16.64 1.11
N GLY A 130 -11.99 16.40 2.35
CA GLY A 130 -11.27 15.18 2.73
C GLY A 130 -9.79 15.12 2.33
N TYR A 131 -9.24 16.17 1.69
CA TYR A 131 -7.79 16.29 1.52
C TYR A 131 -7.13 16.70 2.84
N HIS A 132 -6.08 15.98 3.21
CA HIS A 132 -5.24 16.32 4.35
C HIS A 132 -3.77 16.11 3.99
N TYR A 133 -2.89 17.04 4.38
CA TYR A 133 -1.46 16.98 4.04
C TYR A 133 -0.82 15.65 4.47
N ALA A 134 -1.17 15.14 5.65
CA ALA A 134 -0.70 13.86 6.16
C ALA A 134 -0.85 12.67 5.19
N GLN A 135 -1.82 12.70 4.27
CA GLN A 135 -1.99 11.65 3.27
C GLN A 135 -0.74 11.46 2.39
N GLN A 136 0.03 12.54 2.16
CA GLN A 136 1.21 12.53 1.29
C GLN A 136 2.53 12.38 2.03
N GLU A 137 2.52 12.47 3.37
CA GLU A 137 3.74 12.37 4.16
C GLU A 137 4.40 11.01 3.94
N MET A 138 5.73 10.99 3.88
CA MET A 138 6.46 9.73 3.65
C MET A 138 6.15 8.69 4.72
N GLY A 139 5.93 9.11 5.97
CA GLY A 139 5.58 8.22 7.08
C GLY A 139 4.16 7.64 7.05
N ALA A 140 3.27 8.16 6.20
CA ALA A 140 1.83 7.84 6.24
C ALA A 140 1.51 6.34 6.11
N PRO A 141 2.21 5.55 5.26
CA PRO A 141 1.98 4.10 5.16
C PRO A 141 2.24 3.35 6.45
N ALA A 142 3.33 3.67 7.16
CA ALA A 142 3.67 3.01 8.42
C ALA A 142 2.70 3.43 9.53
N GLN A 143 2.30 4.72 9.57
CA GLN A 143 1.28 5.22 10.50
C GLN A 143 -0.07 4.53 10.27
N PHE A 144 -0.49 4.37 9.01
CA PHE A 144 -1.70 3.66 8.65
C PHE A 144 -1.67 2.21 9.13
N LEU A 145 -0.61 1.46 8.84
CA LEU A 145 -0.50 0.07 9.28
C LEU A 145 -0.49 -0.05 10.81
N ALA A 146 0.17 0.88 11.51
CA ALA A 146 0.21 0.89 12.96
C ALA A 146 -1.18 1.15 13.56
N HIS A 147 -1.94 2.07 12.96
CA HIS A 147 -3.33 2.33 13.32
C HIS A 147 -4.23 1.10 13.06
N GLU A 148 -4.11 0.49 11.88
CA GLU A 148 -4.94 -0.65 11.46
C GLU A 148 -4.70 -1.93 12.30
N LEU A 149 -3.46 -2.11 12.77
CA LEU A 149 -3.04 -3.27 13.55
C LEU A 149 -3.04 -3.03 15.07
N GLY A 150 -3.22 -1.78 15.52
CA GLY A 150 -3.12 -1.43 16.94
C GLY A 150 -1.73 -1.65 17.53
N THR A 151 -0.68 -1.64 16.70
CA THR A 151 0.71 -1.86 17.15
C THR A 151 1.35 -0.56 17.63
N CYS A 152 2.20 -0.67 18.65
CA CYS A 152 2.96 0.45 19.21
C CYS A 152 4.48 0.20 19.24
N GLY A 153 4.94 -0.85 18.55
CA GLY A 153 6.35 -1.05 18.26
C GLY A 153 6.89 -0.05 17.21
N PRO A 154 8.16 -0.18 16.81
CA PRO A 154 8.76 0.70 15.81
C PRO A 154 7.97 0.71 14.50
N ALA A 155 7.62 1.89 13.99
CA ALA A 155 6.96 2.09 12.71
C ALA A 155 7.78 3.05 11.85
N HIS A 156 8.35 2.56 10.74
CA HIS A 156 9.29 3.33 9.92
C HIS A 156 9.06 3.15 8.42
N VAL A 157 9.37 4.21 7.68
CA VAL A 157 9.36 4.21 6.22
C VAL A 157 10.76 4.44 5.69
N ILE A 158 11.16 3.58 4.77
CA ILE A 158 12.43 3.63 4.06
C ILE A 158 12.15 4.07 2.62
N SER A 159 12.84 5.11 2.16
CA SER A 159 12.85 5.57 0.77
C SER A 159 14.30 5.67 0.33
N THR A 160 14.72 4.75 -0.54
CA THR A 160 16.13 4.57 -0.97
C THR A 160 16.22 4.50 -2.47
#